data_AF-A0A938VQB4-F1
#
_entry.id   AF-A0A938VQB4-F1
#
_cell.length_a   1.000
_cell.length_b   1.000
_cell.length_c   1.000
_cell.angle_alpha   90.00
_cell.angle_beta   90.00
_cell.angle_gamma   90.00
#
_symmetry.space_group_name_H-M   'P 1'
#
loop_
_entity.id
_entity.type
_entity.pdbx_description
1 polymer ?
#
loop_
_entity_poly.entity_id
_entity_poly.type
_entity_poly.pdbx_seq_one_letter_code
_entity_poly.pdbx_strand_id
1 'polypeptide(L)'
;MELLRLIPPQVVLGLVLATTMSFLFHGMVGRRHRSGIFYWPFGVLFFTAGALLATPLGAHYLMLGGLPVLAGMVGCLLGLILAHVLLA
;
A
#
# COMPACT_ATOMS: atom_id res chain seq x y z
N MET A 1 0.00 -17.03 -19.40
CA MET A 1 -1.00 -17.34 -18.34
C MET A 1 -0.42 -18.18 -17.20
N GLU A 2 0.64 -18.96 -17.43
CA GLU A 2 1.38 -19.71 -16.39
C GLU A 2 1.96 -18.81 -15.27
N LEU A 3 2.55 -17.66 -15.62
CA LEU A 3 3.18 -16.74 -14.65
C LEU A 3 2.23 -16.18 -13.58
N LEU A 4 0.95 -15.93 -13.94
CA LEU A 4 -0.05 -15.45 -12.99
C LEU A 4 -0.42 -16.51 -11.93
N ARG A 5 -0.25 -17.80 -12.24
CA ARG A 5 -0.47 -18.88 -11.26
C ARG A 5 0.64 -18.97 -10.22
N LEU A 6 1.82 -18.44 -10.51
CA LEU A 6 2.96 -18.44 -9.59
C LEU A 6 2.90 -17.31 -8.55
N ILE A 7 2.14 -16.25 -8.84
CA ILE A 7 2.01 -15.11 -7.93
C ILE A 7 0.94 -15.45 -6.89
N PRO A 8 1.28 -15.47 -5.59
CA PRO A 8 0.29 -15.71 -4.56
C PRO A 8 -0.84 -14.66 -4.61
N PRO A 9 -2.12 -15.06 -4.47
CA PRO A 9 -3.25 -14.14 -4.62
C PRO A 9 -3.21 -12.96 -3.64
N GLN A 10 -2.63 -13.16 -2.44
CA GLN A 10 -2.42 -12.10 -1.46
C GLN A 10 -1.47 -11.00 -1.95
N VAL A 11 -0.51 -11.32 -2.81
CA VAL A 11 0.41 -10.32 -3.41
C VAL A 11 -0.38 -9.45 -4.38
N VAL A 12 -1.22 -10.06 -5.22
CA VAL A 12 -2.09 -9.34 -6.15
C VAL A 12 -3.05 -8.44 -5.38
N LEU A 13 -3.70 -8.98 -4.34
CA LEU A 13 -4.61 -8.22 -3.48
C LEU A 13 -3.90 -7.03 -2.82
N GLY A 14 -2.74 -7.25 -2.20
CA GLY A 14 -1.95 -6.19 -1.57
C GLY A 14 -1.56 -5.09 -2.56
N LEU A 15 -1.12 -5.47 -3.76
CA LEU A 15 -0.77 -4.52 -4.82
C LEU A 15 -1.99 -3.72 -5.30
N VAL A 16 -3.14 -4.37 -5.48
CA VAL A 16 -4.39 -3.70 -5.87
C VAL A 16 -4.82 -2.70 -4.79
N LEU A 17 -4.79 -3.10 -3.51
CA LEU A 17 -5.15 -2.23 -2.39
C LEU A 17 -4.21 -1.03 -2.28
N ALA A 18 -2.89 -1.24 -2.27
CA ALA A 18 -1.90 -0.17 -2.19
C ALA A 18 -1.99 0.79 -3.38
N THR A 19 -2.21 0.26 -4.58
CA THR A 19 -2.39 1.06 -5.80
C THR A 19 -3.66 1.91 -5.68
N THR A 20 -4.78 1.30 -5.28
CA THR A 20 -6.07 1.99 -5.11
C THR A 20 -5.93 3.13 -4.09
N MET A 21 -5.33 2.86 -2.93
CA MET A 21 -5.09 3.88 -1.91
C MET A 21 -4.19 5.00 -2.41
N SER A 22 -3.14 4.69 -3.17
CA SER A 22 -2.23 5.70 -3.72
C SER A 22 -2.93 6.66 -4.67
N PHE A 23 -3.80 6.14 -5.55
CA PHE A 23 -4.57 6.98 -6.47
C PHE A 23 -5.69 7.75 -5.77
N LEU A 24 -6.35 7.16 -4.78
CA LEU A 24 -7.32 7.88 -3.94
C LEU A 24 -6.65 9.02 -3.18
N PHE A 25 -5.49 8.77 -2.55
CA PHE A 25 -4.73 9.80 -1.85
C PHE A 25 -4.29 10.91 -2.81
N HIS A 26 -3.80 10.55 -4.00
CA HIS A 26 -3.45 11.54 -5.02
C HIS A 26 -4.67 12.39 -5.44
N GLY A 27 -5.84 11.77 -5.63
CA GLY A 27 -7.07 12.49 -5.97
C GLY A 27 -7.60 13.41 -4.86
N MET A 28 -7.42 13.03 -3.60
CA MET A 28 -7.92 13.80 -2.44
C MET A 28 -6.94 14.87 -1.94
N VAL A 29 -5.64 14.56 -1.90
CA VAL A 29 -4.59 15.35 -1.23
C VAL A 29 -3.45 15.71 -2.18
N GLY A 30 -3.29 14.97 -3.27
CA GLY A 30 -2.23 15.19 -4.24
C GLY A 30 -2.38 16.53 -4.98
N ARG A 31 -1.24 17.08 -5.41
CA ARG A 31 -1.23 18.31 -6.20
C ARG A 31 -1.56 18.01 -7.66
N ARG A 32 -2.41 18.85 -8.27
CA ARG A 32 -2.87 18.75 -9.67
C ARG A 32 -1.73 18.60 -10.71
N HIS A 33 -0.54 19.13 -10.41
CA HIS A 33 0.60 19.17 -11.32
C HIS A 33 1.58 17.99 -11.17
N ARG A 34 1.41 17.10 -10.18
CA ARG A 34 2.27 15.93 -10.02
C ARG A 34 1.49 14.67 -10.31
N SER A 35 2.00 13.83 -11.20
CA SER A 35 1.35 12.56 -11.50
C SER A 35 1.24 11.67 -10.26
N GLY A 36 0.11 10.96 -10.11
CA GLY A 36 -0.08 9.95 -9.06
C GLY A 36 1.01 8.87 -9.03
N ILE A 37 1.76 8.71 -10.13
CA ILE A 37 2.90 7.80 -10.22
C ILE A 37 4.01 8.09 -9.21
N PHE A 38 4.14 9.34 -8.73
CA PHE A 38 5.15 9.70 -7.72
C PHE A 38 4.79 9.18 -6.32
N TYR A 39 3.49 9.04 -6.03
CA TYR A 39 2.98 8.56 -4.75
C TYR A 39 2.93 7.03 -4.70
N TRP A 40 2.72 6.40 -5.86
CA TRP A 40 2.56 4.94 -5.99
C TRP A 40 3.68 4.10 -5.36
N PRO A 41 4.99 4.34 -5.62
CA PRO A 41 6.04 3.49 -5.04
C PRO A 41 6.09 3.60 -3.52
N PHE A 42 5.81 4.78 -2.95
CA PHE A 42 5.74 4.96 -1.49
C PHE A 42 4.58 4.20 -0.89
N GLY A 43 3.40 4.27 -1.51
CA GLY A 43 2.21 3.53 -1.06
C GLY A 43 2.45 2.01 -1.06
N VAL A 44 3.00 1.46 -2.14
CA VAL A 44 3.31 0.03 -2.25
C VAL A 44 4.36 -0.39 -1.23
N LEU A 45 5.50 0.31 -1.15
CA LEU A 45 6.60 -0.05 -0.23
C LEU A 45 6.14 -0.02 1.23
N PHE A 46 5.43 1.03 1.63
CA PHE A 46 4.98 1.14 3.01
C PHE A 46 3.78 0.24 3.31
N PHE A 47 2.95 -0.14 2.33
CA PHE A 47 1.97 -1.19 2.52
C PHE A 47 2.66 -2.52 2.85
N THR A 48 3.68 -2.89 2.09
CA THR A 48 4.48 -4.09 2.34
C THR A 48 5.15 -4.02 3.72
N ALA A 49 5.77 -2.89 4.06
CA ALA A 49 6.39 -2.71 5.37
C ALA A 49 5.37 -2.83 6.52
N GLY A 50 4.21 -2.18 6.41
CA GLY A 50 3.14 -2.28 7.41
C GLY A 50 2.63 -3.71 7.57
N ALA A 51 2.50 -4.45 6.46
CA ALA A 51 2.08 -5.84 6.51
C ALA A 51 3.13 -6.75 7.15
N LEU A 52 4.43 -6.54 6.88
CA LEU A 52 5.53 -7.29 7.50
C LEU A 52 5.66 -7.02 9.00
N LEU A 53 5.42 -5.77 9.42
CA LEU A 53 5.47 -5.37 10.81
C LEU A 53 4.25 -5.82 11.62
N ALA A 54 3.18 -6.30 10.97
CA ALA A 54 1.97 -6.71 11.67
C ALA A 54 2.22 -7.87 12.65
N THR A 55 3.05 -8.84 12.28
CA THR A 55 3.36 -10.01 13.12
C THR A 55 4.12 -9.64 14.40
N PRO A 56 5.28 -8.96 14.35
CA PRO A 56 5.98 -8.58 15.56
C PRO A 56 5.18 -7.59 16.44
N LEU A 57 4.23 -6.84 15.86
CA LEU A 57 3.38 -5.91 16.59
C LEU A 57 2.04 -6.52 17.06
N GLY A 58 1.75 -7.78 16.73
CA GLY A 58 0.47 -8.42 17.02
C GLY A 58 -0.75 -7.76 16.33
N ALA A 59 -0.52 -6.96 15.29
CA ALA A 59 -1.54 -6.13 14.63
C ALA A 59 -2.32 -6.92 13.57
N HIS A 60 -3.04 -7.96 14.00
CA HIS A 60 -3.75 -8.90 13.12
C HIS A 60 -5.26 -8.63 12.96
N TYR A 61 -5.67 -7.37 13.12
CA TYR A 61 -7.07 -6.96 13.23
C TYR A 61 -7.95 -7.29 12.01
N LEU A 62 -7.39 -7.32 10.79
CA LEU A 62 -8.09 -7.75 9.58
C LEU A 62 -7.16 -8.57 8.70
N MET A 63 -7.48 -9.84 8.55
CA MET A 63 -6.71 -10.81 7.79
C MET A 63 -7.48 -11.26 6.56
N LEU A 64 -6.87 -11.18 5.37
CA LEU A 64 -7.38 -11.83 4.16
C LEU A 64 -6.31 -12.74 3.58
N GLY A 65 -6.54 -14.06 3.61
CA GLY A 65 -5.60 -15.04 3.03
C GLY A 65 -4.18 -14.95 3.62
N GLY A 66 -4.07 -14.60 4.91
CA GLY A 66 -2.79 -14.38 5.60
C GLY A 66 -2.19 -12.98 5.42
N LEU A 67 -2.85 -12.08 4.68
CA LEU A 67 -2.44 -10.68 4.56
C LEU A 67 -3.06 -9.82 5.66
N PRO A 68 -2.28 -9.17 6.54
CA PRO A 68 -2.76 -8.21 7.54
C PRO A 68 -3.14 -6.88 6.86
N VAL A 69 -4.34 -6.82 6.30
CA VAL A 69 -4.81 -5.74 5.43
C VAL A 69 -4.77 -4.39 6.13
N LEU A 70 -5.29 -4.29 7.36
CA LEU A 70 -5.34 -3.00 8.07
C LEU A 70 -3.93 -2.46 8.37
N ALA A 71 -3.01 -3.31 8.82
CA ALA A 71 -1.62 -2.90 9.07
C ALA A 71 -0.94 -2.42 7.78
N GLY A 72 -1.17 -3.12 6.66
CA GLY A 72 -0.72 -2.69 5.34
C GLY A 72 -1.31 -1.34 4.93
N MET A 73 -2.62 -1.13 5.11
CA MET A 73 -3.28 0.14 4.78
C MET A 73 -2.74 1.30 5.63
N VAL A 74 -2.50 1.09 6.92
CA VAL A 74 -1.87 2.10 7.80
C VAL A 74 -0.46 2.42 7.32
N GLY A 75 0.35 1.41 7.03
CA GLY A 75 1.67 1.60 6.43
C GLY A 75 1.57 2.43 5.15
N CYS A 76 0.73 2.03 4.20
CA CYS A 76 0.48 2.74 2.95
C CYS A 76 0.17 4.22 3.17
N LEU A 77 -0.73 4.55 4.09
CA LEU A 77 -1.07 5.94 4.42
C LEU A 77 0.14 6.72 4.95
N LEU A 78 0.92 6.13 5.86
CA LEU A 78 2.16 6.75 6.37
C LEU A 78 3.17 7.02 5.25
N GLY A 79 3.34 6.07 4.33
CA GLY A 79 4.20 6.23 3.16
C GLY A 79 3.72 7.34 2.22
N LEU A 80 2.41 7.43 1.99
CA LEU A 80 1.81 8.48 1.15
C LEU A 80 1.90 9.87 1.79
N ILE A 81 1.72 9.97 3.11
CA ILE A 81 1.94 11.20 3.87
C ILE A 81 3.41 11.60 3.79
N LEU A 82 4.35 10.66 3.99
CA LEU A 82 5.77 10.92 3.86
C LEU A 82 6.12 11.39 2.45
N ALA A 83 5.63 10.70 1.41
CA ALA A 83 5.79 11.11 0.03
C ALA A 83 5.25 12.53 -0.18
N HIS A 84 4.08 12.83 0.37
CA HIS A 84 3.50 14.16 0.28
C HIS A 84 4.39 15.21 0.93
N VAL A 85 4.95 14.96 2.11
CA VAL A 85 5.82 15.90 2.83
C VAL A 85 7.16 16.08 2.11
N LEU A 86 7.79 14.99 1.65
CA LEU A 86 9.11 15.03 0.98
C LEU A 86 9.04 15.64 -0.41
N LEU A 87 7.91 15.46 -1.09
CA LEU A 87 7.69 15.96 -2.43
C LEU A 87 6.94 17.30 -2.39
N ALA A 88 6.30 17.71 -1.30
CA ALA A 88 5.67 19.03 -1.18
C ALA A 88 6.68 20.16 -1.35
#